data_AF-A0A7V6HFF1-F1
#
_entry.id   AF-A0A7V6HFF1-F1
#
_cell.length_a   1.000
_cell.length_b   1.000
_cell.length_c   1.000
_cell.angle_alpha   90.00
_cell.angle_beta   90.00
_cell.angle_gamma   90.00
#
_symmetry.space_group_name_H-M   'P 1'
#
loop_
_entity.id
_entity.type
_entity.pdbx_description
1 polymer ?
#
loop_
_entity_poly.entity_id
_entity_poly.type
_entity_poly.pdbx_seq_one_letter_code
_entity_poly.pdbx_strand_id
1 'polypeptide(L)'
;MEILDDLQLITDAMTAAAIETGADILKTAFHQFSPQGVTGFVMIAESHLAIHTWPEYGYAALDVFTCGSNVDPWIASQYLEKRLRAKSVRTKEVFRGIFHNAPGRRPTDSDRAEYQYVLF
;
A
#
# COMPACT_ATOMS: atom_id res chain seq x y z
N MET A 1 0.25 -11.01 -17.49
CA MET A 1 -0.82 -10.06 -17.84
C MET A 1 -2.10 -10.32 -17.03
N GLU A 2 -2.34 -11.55 -16.56
CA GLU A 2 -3.49 -11.89 -15.69
C GLU A 2 -3.43 -11.33 -14.26
N ILE A 3 -2.24 -11.15 -13.67
CA ILE A 3 -2.09 -10.79 -12.24
C ILE A 3 -2.86 -9.51 -11.86
N LEU A 4 -2.84 -8.50 -12.73
CA LEU A 4 -3.44 -7.20 -12.45
C LEU A 4 -4.96 -7.19 -12.66
N ASP A 5 -5.52 -8.23 -13.26
CA ASP A 5 -6.96 -8.40 -13.52
C ASP A 5 -7.54 -9.58 -12.72
N ASP A 6 -6.82 -10.09 -11.72
CA ASP A 6 -7.27 -11.19 -10.88
C ASP A 6 -7.68 -10.65 -9.51
N LEU A 7 -9.00 -10.55 -9.29
CA LEU A 7 -9.57 -10.05 -8.03
C LEU A 7 -9.06 -10.81 -6.81
N GLN A 8 -8.98 -12.14 -6.89
CA GLN A 8 -8.59 -12.97 -5.76
C GLN A 8 -7.11 -12.80 -5.47
N LEU A 9 -6.27 -12.82 -6.50
CA LEU A 9 -4.82 -12.63 -6.35
C LEU A 9 -4.51 -11.25 -5.75
N ILE A 10 -5.15 -10.19 -6.24
CA ILE A 10 -4.96 -8.84 -5.70
C ILE A 10 -5.45 -8.75 -4.25
N THR A 11 -6.60 -9.35 -3.93
CA THR A 11 -7.13 -9.42 -2.56
C THR A 11 -6.13 -10.10 -1.61
N ASP A 12 -5.62 -11.26 -2.00
CA ASP A 12 -4.67 -12.04 -1.20
C ASP A 12 -3.34 -11.31 -1.05
N ALA A 13 -2.83 -10.72 -2.12
CA ALA A 13 -1.56 -10.00 -2.12
C ALA A 13 -1.60 -8.77 -1.20
N MET A 14 -2.66 -7.97 -1.28
CA MET A 14 -2.84 -6.77 -0.45
C MET A 14 -3.06 -7.11 1.02
N THR A 15 -3.86 -8.14 1.30
CA THR A 15 -4.13 -8.58 2.67
C THR A 15 -2.85 -9.15 3.32
N ALA A 16 -2.12 -9.99 2.59
CA ALA A 16 -0.84 -10.51 3.07
C ALA A 16 0.18 -9.40 3.29
N ALA A 17 0.28 -8.43 2.36
CA ALA A 17 1.19 -7.29 2.52
C ALA A 17 0.93 -6.51 3.82
N ALA A 18 -0.33 -6.28 4.18
CA ALA A 18 -0.66 -5.63 5.45
C ALA A 18 -0.31 -6.49 6.68
N ILE A 19 -0.48 -7.81 6.61
CA ILE A 19 -0.08 -8.72 7.69
C ILE A 19 1.43 -8.72 7.90
N GLU A 20 2.21 -8.72 6.81
CA GLU A 20 3.68 -8.75 6.87
C GLU A 20 4.27 -7.48 7.51
N THR A 21 3.58 -6.34 7.45
CA THR A 21 4.02 -5.13 8.18
C THR A 21 3.74 -5.19 9.69
N GLY A 22 3.01 -6.20 10.16
CA GLY A 22 2.52 -6.29 11.53
C GLY A 22 1.31 -5.40 11.81
N ALA A 23 0.61 -4.91 10.77
CA ALA A 23 -0.56 -4.07 10.95
C ALA A 23 -1.82 -4.88 11.28
N ASP A 24 -2.65 -4.31 12.18
CA ASP A 24 -3.97 -4.87 12.48
C ASP A 24 -4.98 -4.48 11.39
N ILE A 25 -5.48 -5.49 10.66
CA ILE A 25 -6.50 -5.30 9.62
C ILE A 25 -7.88 -5.15 10.27
N LEU A 26 -8.55 -4.05 9.98
CA LEU A 26 -9.91 -3.77 10.44
C LEU A 26 -10.96 -4.19 9.41
N LYS A 27 -10.71 -3.92 8.13
CA LYS A 27 -11.66 -4.22 7.05
C LYS A 27 -10.96 -4.27 5.70
N THR A 28 -11.50 -5.08 4.78
CA THR A 28 -11.08 -5.10 3.38
C THR A 28 -12.25 -4.80 2.45
N ALA A 29 -11.94 -4.22 1.29
CA ALA A 29 -12.91 -3.98 0.22
C ALA A 29 -12.20 -4.06 -1.14
N PHE A 30 -12.73 -4.86 -2.05
CA PHE A 30 -12.17 -5.05 -3.38
C PHE A 30 -13.29 -5.06 -4.43
N HIS A 31 -12.99 -4.52 -5.60
CA HIS A 31 -13.90 -4.47 -6.74
C HIS A 31 -13.12 -4.68 -8.03
N GLN A 32 -13.60 -5.62 -8.85
CA GLN A 32 -13.11 -5.80 -10.22
C GLN A 32 -14.05 -5.10 -11.20
N PHE A 33 -13.47 -4.33 -12.11
CA PHE A 33 -14.18 -3.59 -13.13
C PHE A 33 -14.33 -4.42 -14.41
N SER A 34 -15.27 -4.00 -15.26
CA SER A 34 -15.42 -4.49 -16.63
C SER A 34 -14.95 -3.40 -17.61
N PRO A 35 -14.12 -3.72 -18.62
CA PRO A 35 -13.71 -5.08 -19.02
C PRO A 35 -12.59 -5.70 -18.16
N GLN A 36 -11.83 -4.90 -17.40
CA GLN A 36 -10.70 -5.37 -16.61
C GLN A 36 -10.29 -4.34 -15.53
N GLY A 37 -9.43 -4.75 -14.62
CA GLY A 37 -8.82 -3.92 -13.59
C GLY A 37 -9.49 -4.07 -12.22
N VAL A 38 -8.72 -3.80 -11.17
CA VAL A 38 -9.12 -4.00 -9.78
C VAL A 38 -8.81 -2.75 -8.97
N THR A 39 -9.77 -2.34 -8.13
CA THR A 39 -9.53 -1.45 -7.00
C THR A 39 -9.63 -2.22 -5.71
N GLY A 40 -8.64 -2.04 -4.83
CA GLY A 40 -8.55 -2.73 -3.55
C GLY A 40 -8.20 -1.78 -2.41
N PHE A 41 -8.74 -2.04 -1.24
CA PHE A 41 -8.50 -1.28 -0.03
C PHE A 41 -8.42 -2.20 1.19
N VAL A 42 -7.37 -2.04 1.98
CA VAL A 42 -7.17 -2.69 3.28
C VAL A 42 -7.10 -1.60 4.33
N MET A 43 -8.15 -1.50 5.14
CA MET A 43 -8.21 -0.63 6.30
C MET A 43 -7.41 -1.27 7.43
N ILE A 44 -6.41 -0.54 7.94
CA ILE A 44 -5.64 -0.90 9.12
C ILE A 44 -5.87 0.13 10.23
N ALA A 45 -5.41 -0.15 11.45
CA ALA A 45 -5.50 0.83 12.54
C ALA A 45 -4.89 2.18 12.12
N GLU A 46 -5.74 3.22 12.11
CA GLU A 46 -5.38 4.63 11.87
C GLU A 46 -4.87 4.98 10.45
N SER A 47 -4.87 4.04 9.49
CA SER A 47 -4.31 4.25 8.14
C SER A 47 -4.83 3.22 7.11
N HIS A 48 -4.12 2.95 6.00
CA HIS A 48 -4.60 2.03 4.95
C HIS A 48 -3.54 1.59 3.93
N LEU A 49 -3.83 0.47 3.25
CA LEU A 49 -3.21 0.14 1.96
C LEU A 49 -4.27 0.22 0.86
N ALA A 50 -3.97 0.85 -0.27
CA ALA A 50 -4.87 0.96 -1.41
C ALA A 50 -4.16 0.62 -2.73
N ILE A 51 -4.87 -0.04 -3.65
CA ILE A 51 -4.35 -0.39 -4.97
C ILE A 51 -5.37 -0.11 -6.07
N HIS A 52 -4.90 0.37 -7.21
CA HIS A 52 -5.65 0.50 -8.45
C HIS A 52 -4.84 -0.08 -9.60
N THR A 53 -5.42 -0.98 -10.40
CA THR A 53 -4.72 -1.64 -11.50
C THR A 53 -5.30 -1.26 -12.87
N TRP A 54 -4.41 -1.16 -13.86
CA TRP A 54 -4.71 -0.99 -15.28
C TRP A 54 -3.94 -2.05 -16.09
N PRO A 55 -4.52 -3.26 -16.24
CA PRO A 55 -3.85 -4.38 -16.91
C PRO A 55 -3.40 -4.08 -18.35
N GLU A 56 -4.12 -3.21 -19.07
CA GLU A 56 -3.85 -2.78 -20.44
C GLU A 56 -2.52 -2.01 -20.57
N TYR A 57 -2.08 -1.41 -19.47
CA TYR A 57 -0.80 -0.69 -19.37
C TYR A 57 0.22 -1.48 -18.55
N GLY A 58 -0.14 -2.66 -18.04
CA GLY A 58 0.67 -3.38 -17.06
C GLY A 58 0.84 -2.59 -15.76
N TYR A 59 -0.03 -1.63 -15.44
CA TYR A 59 0.24 -0.64 -14.40
C TYR A 59 -0.55 -0.90 -13.12
N ALA A 60 0.05 -0.59 -11.96
CA ALA A 60 -0.65 -0.52 -10.69
C ALA A 60 -0.21 0.69 -9.87
N ALA A 61 -1.16 1.50 -9.43
CA ALA A 61 -0.94 2.51 -8.40
C ALA A 61 -1.15 1.86 -7.04
N LEU A 62 -0.18 2.02 -6.15
CA LEU A 62 -0.21 1.51 -4.78
C LEU A 62 0.04 2.67 -3.83
N ASP A 63 -0.78 2.77 -2.79
CA ASP A 63 -0.58 3.62 -1.63
C ASP A 63 -0.43 2.74 -0.39
N VAL A 64 0.69 2.88 0.32
CA VAL A 64 0.93 2.23 1.61
C VAL A 64 1.07 3.31 2.66
N PHE A 65 0.01 3.51 3.43
CA PHE A 65 -0.06 4.42 4.56
C PHE A 65 -0.13 3.60 5.84
N THR A 66 0.88 3.70 6.68
CA THR A 66 0.93 3.10 8.02
C THR A 66 1.01 4.19 9.10
N CYS A 67 0.78 3.83 10.37
CA CYS A 67 1.00 4.74 11.49
C CYS A 67 1.84 4.06 12.57
N GLY A 68 2.62 4.85 13.31
CA GLY A 68 3.46 4.37 14.40
C GLY A 68 4.82 3.82 13.95
N SER A 69 5.75 3.75 14.89
CA SER A 69 7.14 3.33 14.64
C SER A 69 7.32 1.82 14.48
N ASN A 70 6.27 1.03 14.74
CA ASN A 70 6.35 -0.44 14.77
C ASN A 70 5.92 -1.09 13.46
N VAL A 71 5.45 -0.30 12.49
CA VAL A 71 4.95 -0.79 11.21
C VAL A 71 5.80 -0.17 10.10
N ASP A 72 6.58 -1.00 9.40
CA ASP A 72 7.42 -0.55 8.30
C ASP A 72 6.67 -0.64 6.95
N PRO A 73 6.32 0.49 6.31
CA PRO A 73 5.62 0.50 5.03
C PRO A 73 6.43 -0.11 3.88
N TRP A 74 7.77 -0.17 3.99
CA TRP A 74 8.61 -0.80 2.97
C TRP A 74 8.40 -2.31 2.89
N ILE A 75 8.03 -2.96 3.99
CA ILE A 75 7.78 -4.41 4.00
C ILE A 75 6.61 -4.74 3.05
N ALA A 76 5.50 -4.01 3.16
CA ALA A 76 4.36 -4.14 2.24
C ALA A 76 4.74 -3.80 0.80
N SER A 77 5.47 -2.70 0.57
CA SER A 77 5.89 -2.31 -0.77
C SER A 77 6.75 -3.39 -1.45
N GLN A 78 7.76 -3.91 -0.75
CA GLN A 78 8.65 -4.95 -1.27
C GLN A 78 7.93 -6.30 -1.45
N TYR A 79 6.98 -6.61 -0.56
CA TYR A 79 6.14 -7.80 -0.70
C TYR A 79 5.31 -7.71 -1.99
N LEU A 80 4.64 -6.58 -2.21
CA LEU A 80 3.78 -6.38 -3.38
C LEU A 80 4.58 -6.29 -4.69
N GLU A 81 5.76 -5.66 -4.67
CA GLU A 81 6.71 -5.69 -5.79
C GLU A 81 6.98 -7.13 -6.26
N LYS A 82 7.35 -8.01 -5.33
CA LYS A 82 7.64 -9.42 -5.63
C LYS A 82 6.39 -10.17 -6.05
N ARG A 83 5.27 -9.98 -5.34
CA ARG A 83 4.03 -10.73 -5.56
C ARG A 83 3.38 -10.40 -6.89
N LEU A 84 3.44 -9.12 -7.30
CA LEU A 84 2.93 -8.64 -8.58
C LEU A 84 3.91 -8.84 -9.74
N ARG A 85 5.17 -9.24 -9.43
CA ARG A 85 6.26 -9.44 -10.40
C ARG A 85 6.65 -8.14 -11.12
N ALA A 86 6.86 -7.09 -10.34
CA ALA A 86 7.22 -5.79 -10.90
C ALA A 86 8.58 -5.81 -11.59
N LYS A 87 8.60 -5.27 -12.80
CA LYS A 87 9.84 -5.08 -13.56
C LYS A 87 10.50 -3.75 -13.24
N SER A 88 9.70 -2.77 -12.82
CA SER A 88 10.18 -1.48 -12.35
C SER A 88 9.27 -0.97 -11.23
N VAL A 89 9.83 -0.19 -10.31
CA VAL A 89 9.13 0.39 -9.18
C VAL A 89 9.62 1.83 -9.05
N ARG A 90 8.72 2.78 -8.79
CA ARG A 90 9.09 4.18 -8.58
C ARG A 90 8.44 4.71 -7.33
N THR A 91 9.14 4.62 -6.23
CA THR A 91 8.57 4.95 -4.94
C THR A 91 8.91 6.38 -4.52
N LYS A 92 7.93 7.12 -4.00
CA LYS A 92 8.16 8.42 -3.35
C LYS A 92 7.69 8.42 -1.91
N GLU A 93 8.57 8.72 -0.97
CA GLU A 93 8.23 8.88 0.45
C GLU A 93 7.58 10.25 0.74
N VAL A 94 6.52 10.25 1.56
CA VAL A 94 5.95 11.45 2.18
C VAL A 94 5.90 11.24 3.69
N PHE A 95 6.06 12.31 4.49
CA PHE A 95 5.83 12.26 5.93
C PHE A 95 4.52 12.97 6.24
N ARG A 96 3.67 12.37 7.07
CA ARG A 96 2.32 12.86 7.37
C ARG A 96 2.23 13.18 8.85
N GLY A 97 1.47 14.22 9.20
CA GLY A 97 1.34 14.63 10.60
C GLY A 97 2.58 15.34 11.17
N ILE A 98 3.31 16.12 10.36
CA ILE A 98 4.45 16.91 10.84
C ILE A 98 3.95 18.10 11.67
N PHE A 99 3.78 17.89 12.97
CA PHE A 99 3.34 18.93 13.90
C PHE A 99 4.54 19.76 14.39
N HIS A 100 4.75 20.93 13.76
CA HIS A 100 5.87 21.82 14.10
C HIS A 100 5.79 22.45 15.51
N ASN A 101 4.68 22.31 16.24
CA ASN A 101 4.44 22.99 17.52
C ASN A 101 3.57 22.17 18.51
N ALA A 102 3.84 20.89 18.72
CA ALA A 102 3.33 20.21 19.92
C ALA A 102 4.24 20.59 21.11
N PRO A 103 3.78 21.37 22.11
CA PRO A 103 4.63 21.75 23.23
C PRO A 103 5.19 20.49 23.92
N GLY A 104 6.51 20.29 23.81
CA GLY A 104 7.22 19.19 24.45
C GLY A 104 7.55 17.95 23.60
N ARG A 105 7.20 17.89 22.31
CA ARG A 105 7.62 16.78 21.42
C ARG A 105 8.58 17.25 20.34
N ARG A 106 9.79 16.67 20.29
CA ARG A 106 10.64 16.76 19.10
C ARG A 106 9.98 15.92 17.99
N PRO A 107 10.08 16.30 16.71
CA PRO A 107 9.73 15.40 15.62
C PRO A 107 10.55 14.11 15.79
N THR A 108 9.87 12.98 15.95
CA THR A 108 10.50 11.67 16.09
C THR A 108 10.21 10.84 14.85
N ASP A 109 11.03 9.82 14.60
CA ASP A 109 10.85 8.83 13.53
C ASP A 109 9.51 8.05 13.60
N SER A 110 8.61 8.40 14.52
CA SER A 110 7.24 7.89 14.66
C SER A 110 6.25 8.47 13.64
N ASP A 111 6.64 9.50 12.89
CA ASP A 111 5.73 10.29 12.05
C ASP A 111 5.85 9.96 10.54
N ARG A 112 6.35 8.76 10.20
CA ARG A 112 6.61 8.34 8.81
C ARG A 112 5.36 7.69 8.18
N ALA A 113 4.91 8.19 7.03
CA ALA A 113 4.13 7.42 6.06
C ALA A 113 3.89 8.12 4.72
N GLU A 114 4.40 7.54 3.62
CA GLU A 114 3.64 7.07 2.45
C GLU A 114 4.57 6.86 1.26
N TYR A 115 4.33 5.81 0.47
CA TYR A 115 5.02 5.50 -0.78
C TYR A 115 4.06 5.54 -1.97
N GLN A 116 4.39 6.35 -2.99
CA GLN A 116 3.60 6.41 -4.23
C GLN A 116 4.37 5.85 -5.44
N TYR A 117 3.69 4.96 -6.18
CA TYR A 117 3.91 4.37 -7.53
C TYR A 117 4.73 3.07 -7.70
N VAL A 118 4.13 2.11 -8.43
CA VAL A 118 4.81 0.97 -9.06
C VAL A 118 4.60 1.10 -10.57
N LEU A 119 5.66 1.03 -11.38
CA LEU A 119 5.57 1.13 -12.86
C LEU A 119 6.16 -0.13 -13.49
N PHE A 120 5.33 -1.03 -14.01
CA PHE A 120 5.82 -2.25 -14.66
C PHE A 120 6.22 -2.00 -16.12
#